data_AF-A0A497KC12-F1
#
_entry.id   AF-A0A497KC12-F1
#
_cell.length_a   1.000
_cell.length_b   1.000
_cell.length_c   1.000
_cell.angle_alpha   90.00
_cell.angle_beta   90.00
_cell.angle_gamma   90.00
#
_symmetry.space_group_name_H-M   'P 1'
#
loop_
_entity.id
_entity.type
_entity.pdbx_description
1 polymer ?
#
loop_
_entity_poly.entity_id
_entity_poly.type
_entity_poly.pdbx_seq_one_letter_code
_entity_poly.pdbx_strand_id
1 'polypeptide(L)'
;MFRLQALIMLISLVCFSITLYGATAYLVKTLTIQSTGNVYAIELEAFWDNQCTNRCTAINWGWLHPGDTKTTTIYLRNTGNTPIILSLSTSDWSPAEASNYISVAWDREGYNMTEQVIACNISLAVSQSIENTTIQSFSFNIIITATEA
;
A
#
# COMPACT_ATOMS: atom_id res chain seq x y z
N MET A 1 -44.27 -19.20 76.29
CA MET A 1 -42.90 -19.07 75.73
C MET A 1 -42.65 -19.97 74.54
N PHE A 2 -42.89 -21.29 74.60
CA PHE A 2 -42.62 -22.24 73.50
C PHE A 2 -43.27 -21.89 72.14
N ARG A 3 -44.51 -21.38 72.14
CA ARG A 3 -45.21 -21.00 70.89
C ARG A 3 -44.61 -19.77 70.19
N LEU A 4 -44.00 -18.84 70.94
CA LEU A 4 -43.41 -17.62 70.39
C LEU A 4 -42.01 -17.89 69.83
N GLN A 5 -41.21 -18.74 70.49
CA GLN A 5 -39.91 -19.17 69.98
C GLN A 5 -40.02 -20.01 68.71
N ALA A 6 -41.02 -20.90 68.64
CA ALA A 6 -41.30 -21.67 67.43
C ALA A 6 -41.70 -20.77 66.24
N LEU A 7 -42.47 -19.69 66.49
CA LEU A 7 -42.87 -18.73 65.46
C LEU A 7 -41.67 -17.95 64.89
N ILE A 8 -40.78 -17.48 65.75
CA ILE A 8 -39.58 -16.72 65.35
C ILE A 8 -38.63 -17.60 64.54
N MET A 9 -38.45 -18.87 64.93
CA MET A 9 -37.63 -19.84 64.21
C MET A 9 -38.22 -20.19 62.83
N LEU A 10 -39.55 -20.23 62.70
CA LEU A 10 -40.22 -20.46 61.42
C LEU A 10 -40.04 -19.28 60.48
N ILE A 11 -40.17 -18.05 60.98
CA ILE A 11 -40.01 -16.81 60.20
C ILE A 11 -38.58 -16.66 59.69
N SER A 12 -37.57 -16.96 60.52
CA SER A 12 -36.16 -16.87 60.10
C SER A 12 -35.81 -17.91 59.03
N LEU A 13 -36.36 -19.12 59.11
CA LEU A 13 -36.19 -20.17 58.09
C LEU A 13 -36.85 -19.81 56.76
N VAL A 14 -38.01 -19.16 56.82
CA VAL A 14 -38.71 -18.65 55.62
C VAL A 14 -37.94 -17.48 55.00
N CYS A 15 -37.44 -16.53 55.80
CA CYS A 15 -36.61 -15.43 55.28
C CYS A 15 -35.29 -15.93 54.67
N PHE A 16 -34.63 -16.92 55.30
CA PHE A 16 -33.39 -17.50 54.78
C PHE A 16 -33.59 -18.23 53.45
N SER A 17 -34.71 -18.95 53.30
CA SER A 17 -35.07 -19.61 52.04
C SER A 17 -35.41 -18.60 50.94
N ILE A 18 -36.10 -17.49 51.25
CA ILE A 18 -36.36 -16.41 50.27
C ILE A 18 -35.06 -15.75 49.79
N THR A 19 -34.09 -15.52 50.68
CA THR A 19 -32.79 -14.92 50.30
C THR A 19 -31.87 -15.87 49.51
N LEU A 20 -32.01 -17.19 49.70
CA LEU A 20 -31.29 -18.21 48.90
C LEU A 20 -31.85 -18.32 47.47
N TYR A 21 -33.17 -18.16 47.28
CA TYR A 21 -33.78 -18.11 45.94
C TYR A 21 -33.58 -16.75 45.24
N GLY A 22 -33.25 -15.70 45.99
CA GLY A 22 -32.98 -14.35 45.50
C GLY A 22 -31.58 -14.15 44.91
N ALA A 23 -30.73 -15.19 44.84
CA ALA A 23 -29.43 -15.17 44.15
C ALA A 23 -29.63 -15.12 42.62
N THR A 24 -30.18 -14.00 42.17
CA THR A 24 -30.04 -13.35 40.86
C THR A 24 -29.75 -14.28 39.68
N ALA A 25 -30.79 -14.92 39.16
CA ALA A 25 -30.80 -15.37 37.78
C ALA A 25 -30.93 -14.13 36.87
N TYR A 26 -29.81 -13.51 36.53
CA TYR A 26 -29.80 -12.49 35.49
C TYR A 26 -30.08 -13.17 34.14
N LEU A 27 -31.18 -12.81 33.49
CA LEU A 27 -31.47 -13.21 32.11
C LEU A 27 -30.55 -12.46 31.15
N VAL A 28 -29.42 -13.09 30.82
CA VAL A 28 -28.45 -12.54 29.87
C VAL A 28 -28.68 -13.21 28.51
N LYS A 29 -28.89 -12.39 27.47
CA LYS A 29 -28.94 -12.83 26.07
C LYS A 29 -27.77 -12.21 25.32
N THR A 30 -26.83 -13.03 24.90
CA THR A 30 -25.73 -12.60 24.04
C THR A 30 -26.14 -12.80 22.59
N LEU A 31 -26.02 -11.74 21.79
CA LEU A 31 -26.18 -11.80 20.35
C LEU A 31 -24.83 -11.49 19.71
N THR A 32 -24.27 -12.47 19.00
CA THR A 32 -23.07 -12.26 18.21
C THR A 32 -23.49 -11.83 16.80
N ILE A 33 -23.08 -10.62 16.41
CA ILE A 33 -23.25 -10.11 15.05
C ILE A 33 -21.91 -10.25 14.34
N GLN A 34 -21.93 -10.86 13.15
CA GLN A 34 -20.75 -10.93 12.30
C GLN A 34 -20.48 -9.53 11.72
N SER A 35 -19.24 -9.05 11.85
CA SER A 35 -18.78 -7.77 11.31
C SER A 35 -17.72 -8.04 10.27
N THR A 36 -17.98 -7.66 9.02
CA THR A 36 -17.03 -7.77 7.91
C THR A 36 -16.84 -6.40 7.24
N GLY A 37 -15.70 -6.21 6.58
CA GLY A 37 -15.38 -5.01 5.83
C GLY A 37 -14.22 -5.26 4.86
N ASN A 38 -14.02 -4.33 3.92
CA ASN A 38 -12.90 -4.35 2.99
C ASN A 38 -12.05 -3.09 3.20
N VAL A 39 -10.74 -3.21 2.99
CA VAL A 39 -9.79 -2.10 3.08
C VAL A 39 -9.21 -1.86 1.69
N TYR A 40 -9.12 -0.59 1.28
CA TYR A 40 -8.43 -0.23 0.04
C TYR A 40 -6.92 -0.33 0.24
N ALA A 41 -6.26 -0.95 -0.73
CA ALA A 41 -4.81 -1.14 -0.73
C ALA A 41 -4.25 -0.73 -2.09
N ILE A 42 -3.14 0.00 -2.05
CA ILE A 42 -2.31 0.33 -3.21
C ILE A 42 -1.11 -0.60 -3.17
N GLU A 43 -0.93 -1.38 -4.22
CA GLU A 43 0.25 -2.22 -4.43
C GLU A 43 0.66 -2.15 -5.89
N LEU A 44 1.86 -1.64 -6.15
CA LEU A 44 2.39 -1.45 -7.50
C LEU A 44 3.72 -2.19 -7.67
N GLU A 45 3.83 -2.93 -8.76
CA GLU A 45 5.03 -3.68 -9.13
C GLU A 45 5.43 -3.41 -10.58
N ALA A 46 6.74 -3.40 -10.87
CA ALA A 46 7.27 -3.17 -12.21
C ALA A 46 7.93 -4.44 -12.79
N PHE A 47 7.75 -4.68 -14.09
CA PHE A 47 8.21 -5.85 -14.82
C PHE A 47 8.76 -5.50 -16.20
N TRP A 48 9.61 -6.37 -16.75
CA TRP A 48 10.14 -6.27 -18.11
C TRP A 48 9.23 -6.88 -19.17
N ASP A 49 8.27 -7.70 -18.76
CA ASP A 49 7.36 -8.43 -19.65
C ASP A 49 5.89 -8.25 -19.25
N ASN A 50 5.01 -8.34 -20.23
CA ASN A 50 3.56 -8.22 -20.04
C ASN A 50 2.95 -9.35 -19.20
N GLN A 51 3.64 -10.49 -19.05
CA GLN A 51 3.17 -11.60 -18.22
C GLN A 51 3.56 -11.42 -16.75
N CYS A 52 4.26 -10.33 -16.41
CA CYS A 52 4.73 -10.01 -15.07
C CYS A 52 5.56 -11.14 -14.44
N THR A 53 6.48 -11.73 -15.22
CA THR A 53 7.34 -12.83 -14.78
C THR A 53 8.76 -12.39 -14.41
N ASN A 54 9.26 -11.32 -15.03
CA ASN A 54 10.59 -10.78 -14.83
C ASN A 54 10.51 -9.38 -14.22
N ARG A 55 10.79 -9.27 -12.91
CA ARG A 55 10.70 -7.99 -12.18
C ARG A 55 11.75 -6.99 -12.68
N CYS A 56 11.31 -5.74 -12.87
CA CYS A 56 12.18 -4.63 -13.21
C CYS A 56 12.63 -3.93 -11.92
N THR A 57 13.86 -4.23 -11.48
CA THR A 57 14.49 -3.58 -10.32
C THR A 57 15.53 -2.52 -10.70
N ALA A 58 16.07 -2.57 -11.92
CA ALA A 58 17.03 -1.61 -12.44
C ALA A 58 16.96 -1.57 -13.97
N ILE A 59 17.12 -0.39 -14.55
CA ILE A 59 17.18 -0.17 -16.01
C ILE A 59 18.64 0.07 -16.40
N ASN A 60 19.21 -0.81 -17.22
CA ASN A 60 20.52 -0.59 -17.80
C ASN A 60 20.38 0.12 -19.16
N TRP A 61 20.69 1.41 -19.18
CA TRP A 61 20.64 2.22 -20.40
C TRP A 61 21.77 1.90 -21.39
N GLY A 62 22.85 1.24 -20.94
CA GLY A 62 24.01 0.89 -21.76
C GLY A 62 24.85 2.11 -22.13
N TRP A 63 25.55 2.02 -23.27
CA TRP A 63 26.31 3.13 -23.84
C TRP A 63 25.37 4.06 -24.59
N LEU A 64 25.51 5.36 -24.34
CA LEU A 64 24.76 6.43 -24.97
C LEU A 64 25.74 7.47 -25.50
N HIS A 65 25.50 7.97 -26.70
CA HIS A 65 26.22 9.10 -27.24
C HIS A 65 25.54 10.41 -26.83
N PRO A 66 26.30 11.51 -26.79
CA PRO A 66 25.73 12.84 -26.70
C PRO A 66 24.71 13.09 -27.82
N GLY A 67 23.52 13.58 -27.47
CA GLY A 67 22.41 13.76 -28.39
C GLY A 67 21.46 12.55 -28.48
N ASP A 68 21.83 11.39 -27.94
CA ASP A 68 20.99 10.19 -28.03
C ASP A 68 19.71 10.33 -27.20
N THR A 69 18.63 9.74 -27.73
CA THR A 69 17.42 9.45 -26.98
C THR A 69 17.13 7.96 -27.06
N LYS A 70 16.98 7.31 -25.91
CA LYS A 70 16.69 5.89 -25.81
C LYS A 70 15.41 5.68 -25.03
N THR A 71 14.50 4.88 -25.58
CA THR A 71 13.24 4.52 -24.94
C THR A 71 13.26 3.05 -24.56
N THR A 72 12.76 2.73 -23.36
CA THR A 72 12.53 1.37 -22.89
C THR A 72 11.10 1.22 -22.40
N THR A 73 10.52 0.04 -22.59
CA THR A 73 9.17 -0.27 -22.13
C THR A 73 9.24 -1.16 -20.90
N ILE A 74 8.53 -0.77 -19.85
CA ILE A 74 8.27 -1.59 -18.66
C ILE A 74 6.77 -1.82 -18.51
N TYR A 75 6.40 -2.84 -17.75
CA TYR A 75 5.02 -3.17 -17.44
C TYR A 75 4.76 -2.91 -15.97
N LEU A 76 3.76 -2.11 -15.66
CA LEU A 76 3.31 -1.84 -14.31
C LEU A 76 2.11 -2.71 -14.00
N ARG A 77 2.12 -3.36 -12.83
CA ARG A 77 1.03 -4.20 -12.34
C ARG A 77 0.49 -3.61 -11.04
N ASN A 78 -0.79 -3.28 -11.03
CA ASN A 78 -1.53 -2.95 -9.82
C ASN A 78 -2.10 -4.25 -9.23
N THR A 79 -1.61 -4.66 -8.05
CA THR A 79 -2.15 -5.80 -7.29
C THR A 79 -3.13 -5.35 -6.20
N GLY A 80 -3.28 -4.05 -6.03
CA GLY A 80 -4.29 -3.43 -5.17
C GLY A 80 -5.72 -3.58 -5.71
N ASN A 81 -6.66 -3.02 -4.97
CA ASN A 81 -8.10 -3.07 -5.27
C ASN A 81 -8.72 -1.70 -5.55
N THR A 82 -7.89 -0.66 -5.71
CA THR A 82 -8.32 0.70 -6.04
C THR A 82 -7.59 1.22 -7.28
N PRO A 83 -8.23 2.05 -8.14
CA PRO A 83 -7.55 2.79 -9.20
C PRO A 83 -6.47 3.72 -8.63
N ILE A 84 -5.42 3.93 -9.42
CA ILE A 84 -4.27 4.74 -8.99
C ILE A 84 -3.84 5.75 -10.05
N ILE A 85 -3.41 6.92 -9.61
CA ILE A 85 -2.76 7.94 -10.43
C ILE A 85 -1.25 7.78 -10.30
N LEU A 86 -0.58 7.70 -11.46
CA LEU A 86 0.85 7.48 -11.55
C LEU A 86 1.62 8.79 -11.79
N SER A 87 2.76 8.94 -11.12
CA SER A 87 3.73 10.03 -11.35
C SER A 87 5.15 9.47 -11.35
N LEU A 88 6.07 10.07 -12.13
CA LEU A 88 7.48 9.66 -12.16
C LEU A 88 8.38 10.81 -11.74
N SER A 89 9.35 10.49 -10.88
CA SER A 89 10.42 11.41 -10.51
C SER A 89 11.77 10.70 -10.53
N THR A 90 12.85 11.47 -10.45
CA THR A 90 14.23 10.95 -10.38
C THR A 90 14.94 11.50 -9.16
N SER A 91 15.78 10.69 -8.51
CA SER A 91 16.57 11.10 -7.35
C SER A 91 17.98 10.50 -7.39
N ASP A 92 18.83 10.92 -6.44
CA ASP A 92 20.13 10.30 -6.18
C ASP A 92 21.08 10.25 -7.39
N TRP A 93 21.08 11.33 -8.16
CA TRP A 93 21.97 11.49 -9.31
C TRP A 93 23.44 11.49 -8.89
N SER A 94 24.24 10.67 -9.56
CA SER A 94 25.68 10.58 -9.38
C SER A 94 26.37 10.49 -10.75
N PRO A 95 27.18 11.49 -11.15
CA PRO A 95 27.39 12.77 -10.46
C PRO A 95 26.10 13.62 -10.43
N ALA A 96 25.95 14.51 -9.44
CA ALA A 96 24.73 15.29 -9.25
C ALA A 96 24.43 16.20 -10.46
N GLU A 97 25.48 16.73 -11.08
CA GLU A 97 25.42 17.59 -12.26
C GLU A 97 24.93 16.88 -13.52
N ALA A 98 24.91 15.54 -13.55
CA ALA A 98 24.40 14.78 -14.69
C ALA A 98 22.92 15.09 -14.98
N SER A 99 22.14 15.42 -13.95
CA SER A 99 20.73 15.84 -14.09
C SER A 99 20.53 17.11 -14.92
N ASN A 100 21.58 17.93 -15.11
CA ASN A 100 21.53 19.11 -15.98
C ASN A 100 21.66 18.76 -17.47
N TYR A 101 22.17 17.57 -17.80
CA TYR A 101 22.47 17.15 -19.16
C TYR A 101 21.67 15.93 -19.60
N ILE A 102 21.08 15.19 -18.65
CA ILE A 102 20.29 13.99 -18.91
C ILE A 102 18.88 14.24 -18.40
N SER A 103 17.91 14.09 -19.30
CA SER A 103 16.49 14.22 -18.97
C SER A 103 15.77 12.88 -19.11
N VAL A 104 14.86 12.61 -18.19
CA VAL A 104 13.97 11.44 -18.24
C VAL A 104 12.56 11.93 -18.52
N ALA A 105 11.91 11.29 -19.49
CA ALA A 105 10.50 11.49 -19.82
C ALA A 105 9.80 10.14 -19.82
N TRP A 106 8.49 10.14 -19.63
CA TRP A 106 7.69 8.93 -19.70
C TRP A 106 6.26 9.26 -20.12
N ASP A 107 5.50 8.24 -20.52
CA ASP A 107 4.19 8.41 -21.17
C ASP A 107 2.99 8.26 -20.23
N ARG A 108 3.19 8.07 -18.91
CA ARG A 108 2.12 7.83 -17.94
C ARG A 108 1.99 8.89 -16.83
N GLU A 109 2.52 10.09 -17.04
CA GLU A 109 2.35 11.17 -16.06
C GLU A 109 0.88 11.53 -15.87
N GLY A 110 0.40 11.46 -14.62
CA GLY A 110 -1.01 11.71 -14.28
C GLY A 110 -1.98 10.64 -14.80
N TYR A 111 -1.49 9.48 -15.26
CA TYR A 111 -2.34 8.43 -15.81
C TYR A 111 -3.18 7.79 -14.70
N ASN A 112 -4.50 7.78 -14.88
CA ASN A 112 -5.43 7.04 -14.02
C ASN A 112 -5.49 5.57 -14.46
N MET A 113 -4.72 4.72 -13.78
CA MET A 113 -4.65 3.29 -14.01
C MET A 113 -5.84 2.58 -13.35
N THR A 114 -6.72 2.07 -14.20
CA THR A 114 -7.89 1.24 -13.80
C THR A 114 -7.69 -0.22 -14.16
N GLU A 115 -6.74 -0.50 -15.05
CA GLU A 115 -6.35 -1.83 -15.49
C GLU A 115 -5.39 -2.49 -14.49
N GLN A 116 -5.35 -3.82 -14.51
CA GLN A 116 -4.43 -4.56 -13.65
C GLN A 116 -2.98 -4.44 -14.13
N VAL A 117 -2.75 -4.38 -15.44
CA VAL A 117 -1.41 -4.30 -16.05
C VAL A 117 -1.43 -3.30 -17.20
N ILE A 118 -0.42 -2.42 -17.25
CA ILE A 118 -0.22 -1.47 -18.35
C ILE A 118 1.24 -1.45 -18.81
N ALA A 119 1.47 -1.15 -20.09
CA ALA A 119 2.80 -0.88 -20.62
C ALA A 119 3.13 0.62 -20.50
N CYS A 120 4.34 0.94 -20.06
CA CYS A 120 4.81 2.31 -19.85
C CYS A 120 6.15 2.48 -20.54
N ASN A 121 6.31 3.56 -21.31
CA ASN A 121 7.55 3.89 -21.99
C ASN A 121 8.30 4.94 -21.19
N ILE A 122 9.54 4.63 -20.83
CA ILE A 122 10.47 5.57 -20.19
C ILE A 122 11.55 5.90 -21.22
N SER A 123 11.73 7.18 -21.49
CA SER A 123 12.71 7.70 -22.42
C SER A 123 13.77 8.49 -21.67
N LEU A 124 15.04 8.21 -21.96
CA LEU A 124 16.18 8.95 -21.46
C LEU A 124 16.82 9.66 -22.65
N ALA A 125 16.97 10.98 -22.53
CA ALA A 125 17.64 11.81 -23.52
C ALA A 125 18.91 12.42 -22.93
N VAL A 126 19.99 12.38 -23.70
CA VAL A 126 21.30 12.93 -23.35
C VAL A 126 21.56 14.18 -24.20
N SER A 127 21.78 15.32 -23.56
CA SER A 127 22.13 16.56 -24.24
C SER A 127 23.49 16.46 -24.93
N GLN A 128 23.62 17.01 -26.14
CA GLN A 128 24.91 17.13 -26.83
C GLN A 128 25.95 17.89 -25.99
N SER A 129 25.49 18.84 -25.15
CA SER A 129 26.38 19.68 -24.33
C SER A 129 27.14 18.89 -23.25
N ILE A 130 26.78 17.62 -23.00
CA ILE A 130 27.53 16.76 -22.08
C ILE A 130 28.97 16.53 -22.53
N GLU A 131 29.27 16.65 -23.84
CA GLU A 131 30.63 16.57 -24.39
C GLU A 131 31.58 17.62 -23.82
N ASN A 132 31.05 18.75 -23.36
CA ASN A 132 31.82 19.82 -22.75
C ASN A 132 32.11 19.57 -21.26
N THR A 133 31.81 18.38 -20.75
CA THR A 133 31.95 18.00 -19.34
C THR A 133 32.89 16.80 -19.17
N THR A 134 33.21 16.44 -17.92
CA THR A 134 33.98 15.23 -17.60
C THR A 134 33.10 14.03 -17.24
N ILE A 135 31.78 14.13 -17.46
CA ILE A 135 30.83 13.08 -17.08
C ILE A 135 30.92 11.93 -18.10
N GLN A 136 31.46 10.79 -17.67
CA GLN A 136 31.60 9.59 -18.50
C GLN A 136 30.64 8.45 -18.09
N SER A 137 30.07 8.55 -16.89
CA SER A 137 29.10 7.61 -16.36
C SER A 137 28.11 8.34 -15.47
N PHE A 138 26.90 7.79 -15.34
CA PHE A 138 25.87 8.32 -14.47
C PHE A 138 25.07 7.18 -13.83
N SER A 139 24.50 7.46 -12.67
CA SER A 139 23.51 6.63 -12.00
C SER A 139 22.48 7.53 -11.34
N PHE A 140 21.23 7.09 -11.28
CA PHE A 140 20.15 7.74 -10.56
C PHE A 140 19.02 6.75 -10.31
N ASN A 141 18.13 7.09 -9.38
CA ASN A 141 16.92 6.33 -9.10
C ASN A 141 15.75 6.86 -9.92
N ILE A 142 14.95 5.95 -10.47
CA ILE A 142 13.62 6.25 -11.03
C ILE A 142 12.59 5.88 -9.97
N ILE A 143 11.81 6.86 -9.53
CA ILE A 143 10.78 6.68 -8.51
C ILE A 143 9.42 6.82 -9.19
N ILE A 144 8.69 5.72 -9.28
CA ILE A 144 7.30 5.69 -9.73
C ILE A 144 6.43 5.72 -8.48
N THR A 145 5.58 6.74 -8.36
CA THR A 145 4.64 6.89 -7.26
C THR A 145 3.23 6.60 -7.75
N ALA A 146 2.51 5.80 -6.98
CA ALA A 146 1.08 5.56 -7.15
C ALA A 146 0.32 6.22 -6.01
N THR A 147 -0.70 7.00 -6.35
CA THR A 147 -1.63 7.63 -5.40
C THR A 147 -3.04 7.17 -5.70
N GLU A 148 -3.92 7.08 -4.71
CA GLU A 148 -5.33 6.78 -4.93
C GLU A 148 -5.96 7.86 -5.83
N ALA A 149 -6.77 7.44 -6.80
CA ALA A 149 -7.42 8.33 -7.77
C ALA A 149 -8.61 9.11 -7.17
#